data_AF-A0AAU9RTX1-F1
#
_entry.id   AF-A0AAU9RTX1-F1
#
_cell.length_a   1.000
_cell.length_b   1.000
_cell.length_c   1.000
_cell.angle_alpha   90.00
_cell.angle_beta   90.00
_cell.angle_gamma   90.00
#
_symmetry.space_group_name_H-M   'P 1'
#
loop_
_entity.id
_entity.type
_entity.pdbx_description
1 polymer ?
#
loop_
_entity_poly.entity_id
_entity_poly.type
_entity_poly.pdbx_seq_one_letter_code
_entity_poly.pdbx_strand_id
1 'polypeptide(L)'
;ESGKIRQSKNYKIRTNRNRNNLISYKDFDITKNYNQLWIQCDNCYGLMYKKVEMNVCEECGHYLKMTSSERIELSIDPGTWNPMDEDMVSADPIKFHSKEEPYKKRLTDAVQTGTGQLNGIPVALGVMDFQFMGGSMGSVVGEKITRLIEYATNQCLPLILVCSSGGARMQEGSLSLMQMAKISSVLCDYQSSKKLFYISILTSPKKPCLKVHKRLNLYYVRAYWMQLYHVIL
;
A
#
# COMPACT_ATOMS: atom_id res chain seq x y z
N GLU A 1 -23.69 60.30 -11.35
CA GLU A 1 -22.94 59.29 -12.13
C GLU A 1 -21.58 59.87 -12.50
N SER A 2 -20.52 59.30 -11.96
CA SER A 2 -19.18 59.87 -12.09
C SER A 2 -18.18 58.78 -12.41
N GLY A 3 -17.87 58.65 -13.70
CA GLY A 3 -16.70 57.92 -14.17
C GLY A 3 -15.42 58.60 -13.68
N LYS A 4 -14.46 57.81 -13.21
CA LYS A 4 -13.08 58.25 -13.02
C LYS A 4 -12.12 57.15 -13.43
N ILE A 5 -11.62 57.31 -14.65
CA ILE A 5 -10.33 56.86 -15.16
C ILE A 5 -9.25 57.18 -14.11
N ARG A 6 -8.56 56.18 -13.57
CA ARG A 6 -7.42 56.37 -12.66
C ARG A 6 -6.12 55.96 -13.33
N GLN A 7 -5.50 56.99 -13.92
CA GLN A 7 -4.08 57.36 -13.84
C GLN A 7 -3.03 56.26 -13.96
N SER A 8 -2.47 56.18 -15.18
CA SER A 8 -1.11 55.74 -15.45
C SER A 8 -0.10 56.60 -14.67
N LYS A 9 0.65 55.99 -13.76
CA LYS A 9 1.83 56.63 -13.15
C LYS A 9 3.08 56.19 -13.90
N ASN A 10 3.70 57.18 -14.53
CA ASN A 10 4.99 57.13 -15.20
C ASN A 10 6.11 56.67 -14.26
N TYR A 11 6.91 55.70 -14.71
CA TYR A 11 8.24 55.45 -14.16
C TYR A 11 9.27 55.64 -15.27
N LYS A 12 10.20 56.56 -15.04
CA LYS A 12 11.23 57.04 -15.97
C LYS A 12 12.12 55.89 -16.44
N ILE A 13 12.20 55.69 -17.76
CA ILE A 13 13.24 54.86 -18.37
C ILE A 13 14.55 55.64 -18.34
N ARG A 14 15.44 55.30 -17.41
CA ARG A 14 16.83 55.77 -17.42
C ARG A 14 17.67 54.69 -18.08
N THR A 15 18.02 54.90 -19.34
CA THR A 15 18.96 54.06 -20.09
C THR A 15 20.35 54.23 -19.49
N ASN A 16 20.94 53.16 -18.95
CA ASN A 16 22.39 53.09 -18.83
C ASN A 16 22.89 51.74 -19.35
N ARG A 17 23.68 51.82 -20.42
CA ARG A 17 24.39 50.72 -21.07
C ARG A 17 25.61 50.37 -20.21
N ASN A 18 25.68 49.15 -19.69
CA ASN A 18 26.79 48.22 -19.99
C ASN A 18 26.82 46.98 -19.07
N ARG A 19 26.95 45.84 -19.76
CA ARG A 19 27.76 44.66 -19.45
C ARG A 19 27.37 43.77 -18.27
N ASN A 20 26.84 42.62 -18.68
CA ASN A 20 27.05 41.28 -18.13
C ASN A 20 26.71 41.10 -16.66
N ASN A 21 25.45 40.78 -16.39
CA ASN A 21 25.08 39.83 -15.34
C ASN A 21 23.92 38.98 -15.88
N LEU A 22 24.16 37.68 -16.09
CA LEU A 22 23.08 36.70 -16.13
C LEU A 22 22.41 36.73 -14.76
N ILE A 23 21.37 37.54 -14.63
CA ILE A 23 20.52 37.52 -13.45
C ILE A 23 19.70 36.23 -13.56
N SER A 24 20.13 35.26 -12.76
CA SER A 24 19.39 34.06 -12.38
C SER A 24 17.95 34.44 -12.09
N TYR A 25 17.01 33.92 -12.89
CA TYR A 25 15.57 33.98 -12.60
C TYR A 25 15.26 33.07 -11.39
N LYS A 26 15.78 33.43 -10.22
CA LYS A 26 15.17 33.11 -8.93
C LYS A 26 14.16 34.21 -8.70
N ASP A 27 12.88 33.91 -8.93
CA ASP A 27 11.72 34.50 -8.27
C ASP A 27 10.45 34.15 -9.07
N PHE A 28 9.96 32.92 -8.85
CA PHE A 28 8.55 32.57 -9.06
C PHE A 28 8.16 31.38 -8.17
N ASP A 29 8.38 31.51 -6.86
CA ASP A 29 7.85 30.59 -5.83
C ASP A 29 6.34 30.82 -5.58
N ILE A 30 5.51 30.67 -6.64
CA ILE A 30 4.03 30.74 -6.54
C ILE A 30 3.34 29.52 -7.20
N THR A 31 4.08 28.53 -7.71
CA THR A 31 3.46 27.25 -8.10
C THR A 31 3.29 26.38 -6.86
N LYS A 32 2.21 26.65 -6.09
CA LYS A 32 1.61 25.62 -5.22
C LYS A 32 1.52 24.35 -6.05
N ASN A 33 2.13 23.27 -5.57
CA ASN A 33 2.34 22.04 -6.33
C ASN A 33 1.01 21.27 -6.47
N TYR A 34 0.14 21.73 -7.38
CA TYR A 34 -1.18 21.16 -7.65
C TYR A 34 -1.14 19.74 -8.24
N ASN A 35 0.06 19.21 -8.55
CA ASN A 35 0.26 17.84 -9.03
C ASN A 35 -0.31 16.78 -8.06
N GLN A 36 -0.42 17.10 -6.77
CA GLN A 36 -0.97 16.17 -5.77
C GLN A 36 -2.50 16.01 -5.84
N LEU A 37 -3.19 16.86 -6.60
CA LEU A 37 -4.64 16.81 -6.76
C LEU A 37 -5.08 15.93 -7.93
N TRP A 38 -4.14 15.53 -8.80
CA TRP A 38 -4.43 14.78 -10.01
C TRP A 38 -3.76 13.41 -9.97
N ILE A 39 -4.53 12.37 -10.29
CA ILE A 39 -4.05 11.00 -10.43
C ILE A 39 -4.23 10.60 -11.88
N GLN A 40 -3.15 10.15 -12.50
CA GLN A 40 -3.21 9.58 -13.84
C GLN A 40 -3.51 8.08 -13.75
N CYS A 41 -4.47 7.60 -14.53
CA CYS A 41 -4.77 6.18 -14.63
C CYS A 41 -3.68 5.45 -15.44
N ASP A 42 -3.15 4.35 -14.90
CA ASP A 42 -2.12 3.55 -15.60
C ASP A 42 -2.67 2.82 -16.86
N ASN A 43 -4.00 2.66 -16.98
CA ASN A 43 -4.63 1.90 -18.06
C ASN A 43 -5.11 2.78 -19.22
N CYS A 44 -5.88 3.84 -18.93
CA CYS A 44 -6.43 4.73 -19.95
C CYS A 44 -5.68 6.07 -20.06
N TYR A 45 -4.67 6.32 -19.21
CA TYR A 45 -3.94 7.59 -19.11
C TYR A 45 -4.81 8.82 -18.82
N GLY A 46 -6.09 8.63 -18.48
CA GLY A 46 -6.99 9.69 -18.04
C GLY A 46 -6.51 10.35 -16.74
N LEU A 47 -6.65 11.67 -16.67
CA LEU A 47 -6.35 12.46 -15.48
C LEU A 47 -7.61 12.60 -14.63
N MET A 48 -7.53 12.15 -13.39
CA MET A 48 -8.63 12.19 -12.43
C MET A 48 -8.30 13.09 -11.26
N TYR A 49 -9.31 13.73 -10.70
CA TYR A 49 -9.15 14.48 -9.46
C TYR A 49 -9.07 13.50 -8.27
N LYS A 50 -8.16 13.71 -7.31
CA LYS A 50 -7.85 12.78 -6.20
C LYS A 50 -9.05 12.36 -5.34
N LYS A 51 -10.19 13.05 -5.44
CA LYS A 51 -11.45 12.67 -4.80
C LYS A 51 -12.19 11.57 -5.58
N VAL A 52 -11.51 10.47 -5.90
CA VAL A 52 -12.12 9.32 -6.58
C VAL A 52 -12.63 8.34 -5.52
N GLU A 53 -13.87 7.90 -5.62
CA GLU A 53 -14.44 6.91 -4.72
C GLU A 53 -13.74 5.55 -4.89
N MET A 54 -13.33 4.92 -3.78
CA MET A 54 -12.71 3.59 -3.73
C MET A 54 -11.46 3.38 -4.61
N ASN A 55 -10.81 4.45 -5.08
CA ASN A 55 -9.68 4.40 -6.01
C ASN A 55 -10.01 3.61 -7.30
N VAL A 56 -11.17 3.83 -7.91
CA VAL A 56 -11.55 3.20 -9.20
C VAL A 56 -11.61 4.26 -10.31
N CYS A 57 -10.96 4.01 -11.44
CA CYS A 57 -11.00 4.93 -12.56
C CYS A 57 -12.41 5.04 -13.16
N GLU A 58 -12.99 6.24 -13.21
CA GLU A 58 -14.35 6.50 -13.74
C GLU A 58 -14.44 6.19 -15.25
N GLU A 59 -13.35 6.42 -15.99
CA GLU A 59 -13.31 6.25 -17.44
C GLU A 59 -13.22 4.77 -17.88
N CYS A 60 -12.48 3.94 -17.13
CA CYS A 60 -12.18 2.56 -17.56
C CYS A 60 -12.47 1.48 -16.51
N GLY A 61 -12.95 1.85 -15.32
CA GLY A 61 -13.22 0.92 -14.22
C GLY A 61 -11.96 0.26 -13.64
N HIS A 62 -10.76 0.75 -13.98
CA HIS A 62 -9.51 0.16 -13.49
C HIS A 62 -9.22 0.56 -12.05
N TYR A 63 -8.87 -0.41 -11.20
CA TYR A 63 -8.45 -0.16 -9.82
C TYR A 63 -7.11 0.58 -9.80
N LEU A 64 -7.11 1.76 -9.21
CA LEU A 64 -5.93 2.57 -8.96
C LEU A 64 -5.19 2.05 -7.73
N LYS A 65 -3.94 2.51 -7.58
CA LYS A 65 -3.10 2.14 -6.44
C LYS A 65 -3.70 2.73 -5.18
N MET A 66 -3.90 1.87 -4.17
CA MET A 66 -4.42 2.24 -2.86
C MET A 66 -3.35 1.90 -1.82
N THR A 67 -3.11 2.79 -0.87
CA THR A 67 -2.24 2.50 0.29
C THR A 67 -2.93 1.54 1.25
N SER A 68 -2.14 0.86 2.08
CA SER A 68 -2.68 0.02 3.17
C SER A 68 -3.63 0.80 4.09
N SER A 69 -3.26 2.02 4.47
CA SER A 69 -4.07 2.86 5.37
C SER A 69 -5.39 3.32 4.73
N GLU A 70 -5.37 3.75 3.46
CA GLU A 70 -6.60 4.07 2.71
C GLU A 70 -7.55 2.86 2.65
N ARG A 71 -7.00 1.64 2.49
CA ARG A 71 -7.82 0.43 2.45
C ARG A 71 -8.45 0.12 3.81
N ILE A 72 -7.72 0.32 4.90
CA ILE A 72 -8.23 0.13 6.26
C ILE A 72 -9.37 1.12 6.52
N GLU A 73 -9.17 2.40 6.20
CA GLU A 73 -10.21 3.45 6.35
C GLU A 73 -11.48 3.16 5.55
N LEU A 74 -11.35 2.52 4.38
CA LEU A 74 -12.50 2.11 3.56
C LEU A 74 -13.19 0.83 4.05
N SER A 75 -12.48 -0.03 4.80
CA SER A 75 -12.99 -1.36 5.19
C SER A 75 -13.53 -1.39 6.62
N ILE A 76 -12.99 -0.55 7.51
CA ILE A 76 -13.27 -0.55 8.94
C ILE A 76 -14.10 0.67 9.32
N ASP A 77 -15.00 0.48 10.28
CA ASP A 77 -15.86 1.54 10.79
C ASP A 77 -15.01 2.69 11.39
N PRO A 78 -15.33 3.96 11.09
CA PRO A 78 -14.54 5.10 11.53
C PRO A 78 -14.32 5.13 13.05
N GLY A 79 -13.07 5.28 13.48
CA GLY A 79 -12.70 5.37 14.89
C GLY A 79 -12.61 4.03 15.64
N THR A 80 -12.80 2.90 14.96
CA THR A 80 -12.71 1.57 15.58
C THR A 80 -11.37 0.86 15.33
N TRP A 81 -10.54 1.40 14.45
CA TRP A 81 -9.24 0.81 14.11
C TRP A 81 -8.27 0.88 15.28
N ASN A 82 -7.75 -0.28 15.67
CA ASN A 82 -6.74 -0.45 16.70
C ASN A 82 -5.54 -1.23 16.10
N PRO A 83 -4.47 -0.53 15.68
CA PRO A 83 -3.31 -1.15 15.07
C PRO A 83 -2.54 -2.01 16.08
N MET A 84 -1.86 -3.03 15.58
CA MET A 84 -1.04 -3.97 16.36
C MET A 84 0.39 -4.00 15.81
N ASP A 85 1.36 -4.15 16.71
CA ASP A 85 2.78 -4.34 16.38
C ASP A 85 3.36 -3.24 15.45
N GLU A 86 2.98 -1.97 15.65
CA GLU A 86 3.44 -0.86 14.80
C GLU A 86 4.96 -0.65 14.90
N ASP A 87 5.53 -0.82 16.09
CA ASP A 87 6.95 -0.60 16.40
C ASP A 87 7.87 -1.73 15.93
N MET A 88 7.33 -2.79 15.33
CA MET A 88 8.14 -3.92 14.86
C MET A 88 8.88 -3.54 13.57
N VAL A 89 10.21 -3.63 13.62
CA VAL A 89 11.12 -3.26 12.52
C VAL A 89 11.96 -4.46 12.10
N SER A 90 12.19 -4.61 10.80
CA SER A 90 13.02 -5.70 10.28
C SER A 90 14.49 -5.47 10.64
N ALA A 91 15.11 -6.49 11.24
CA ALA A 91 16.57 -6.56 11.33
C ALA A 91 17.13 -7.05 9.99
N ASP A 92 18.36 -6.66 9.65
CA ASP A 92 19.09 -7.21 8.50
C ASP A 92 20.05 -8.32 8.98
N PRO A 93 19.60 -9.59 9.03
CA PRO A 93 20.40 -10.69 9.56
C PRO A 93 21.55 -11.07 8.62
N ILE A 94 21.44 -10.79 7.31
CA ILE A 94 22.47 -11.19 6.32
C ILE A 94 23.41 -10.05 5.94
N LYS A 95 23.25 -8.86 6.56
CA LYS A 95 24.02 -7.64 6.26
C LYS A 95 24.06 -7.37 4.75
N PHE A 96 22.89 -7.41 4.13
CA PHE A 96 22.78 -7.24 2.69
C PHE A 96 23.23 -5.83 2.30
N HIS A 97 24.38 -5.73 1.61
CA HIS A 97 24.86 -4.48 1.06
C HIS A 97 24.00 -4.03 -0.12
N SER A 98 22.88 -3.39 0.17
CA SER A 98 22.16 -2.61 -0.84
C SER A 98 22.80 -1.23 -0.98
N LYS A 99 23.06 -0.79 -2.22
CA LYS A 99 23.38 0.61 -2.54
C LYS A 99 22.11 1.49 -2.53
N GLU A 100 21.01 0.98 -1.99
CA GLU A 100 19.73 1.67 -2.00
C GLU A 100 19.64 2.62 -0.81
N GLU A 101 19.29 3.86 -1.10
CA GLU A 101 19.03 4.88 -0.08
C GLU A 101 18.07 4.35 0.99
N PRO A 102 18.16 4.82 2.26
CA PRO A 102 17.17 4.49 3.26
C PRO A 102 15.80 4.87 2.71
N TYR A 103 15.00 3.86 2.38
CA TYR A 103 13.65 4.04 1.89
C TYR A 103 12.95 5.03 2.83
N LYS A 104 12.52 6.18 2.29
CA LYS A 104 11.72 7.18 3.00
C LYS A 104 10.39 6.54 3.39
N LYS A 105 10.38 5.77 4.46
CA LYS A 105 9.30 4.85 4.82
C LYS A 105 8.36 5.55 5.78
N ARG A 106 7.14 5.81 5.30
CA ARG A 106 5.97 6.16 6.13
C ARG A 106 5.39 4.94 6.86
N LEU A 107 5.75 3.72 6.45
CA LEU A 107 5.37 2.45 7.07
C LEU A 107 6.58 1.70 7.61
N THR A 108 6.41 0.99 8.73
CA THR A 108 7.47 0.17 9.35
C THR A 108 7.75 -1.14 8.61
N ASP A 109 6.74 -1.78 8.02
CA ASP A 109 6.90 -2.92 7.10
C ASP A 109 5.80 -2.98 6.02
N ALA A 110 5.86 -3.98 5.15
CA ALA A 110 4.92 -4.25 4.06
C ALA A 110 3.54 -4.75 4.49
N VAL A 111 3.21 -4.72 5.79
CA VAL A 111 1.90 -5.11 6.31
C VAL A 111 1.50 -4.23 7.50
N GLN A 112 0.25 -3.81 7.50
CA GLN A 112 -0.44 -3.24 8.65
C GLN A 112 -1.41 -4.28 9.20
N THR A 113 -1.32 -4.56 10.49
CA THR A 113 -2.16 -5.53 11.20
C THR A 113 -2.86 -4.84 12.35
N GLY A 114 -4.08 -5.26 12.65
CA GLY A 114 -4.85 -4.68 13.73
C GLY A 114 -6.23 -5.28 13.87
N THR A 115 -6.99 -4.71 14.78
CA THR A 115 -8.39 -5.05 15.02
C THR A 115 -9.26 -3.85 14.68
N GLY A 116 -10.50 -4.11 14.29
CA GLY A 116 -11.48 -3.08 14.03
C GLY A 116 -12.88 -3.63 14.01
N GLN A 117 -13.87 -2.78 13.73
CA GLN A 117 -15.24 -3.23 13.52
C GLN A 117 -15.62 -3.06 12.05
N LEU A 118 -16.38 -4.03 11.52
CA LEU A 118 -16.98 -3.96 10.21
C LEU A 118 -18.49 -4.08 10.39
N ASN A 119 -19.22 -2.98 10.18
CA ASN A 119 -20.65 -2.88 10.49
C ASN A 119 -20.97 -3.32 11.93
N GLY A 120 -20.13 -2.93 12.90
CA GLY A 120 -20.26 -3.29 14.32
C GLY A 120 -19.78 -4.70 14.69
N ILE A 121 -19.31 -5.51 13.74
CA ILE A 121 -18.75 -6.85 14.01
C ILE A 121 -17.24 -6.71 14.26
N PRO A 122 -16.70 -7.14 15.41
CA PRO A 122 -15.26 -7.08 15.65
C PRO A 122 -14.53 -8.07 14.72
N VAL A 123 -13.50 -7.59 14.03
CA VAL A 123 -12.71 -8.36 13.07
C VAL A 123 -11.22 -8.12 13.28
N ALA A 124 -10.42 -9.16 13.03
CA ALA A 124 -8.97 -9.05 12.89
C ALA A 124 -8.65 -8.81 11.41
N LEU A 125 -7.89 -7.75 11.09
CA LEU A 125 -7.60 -7.35 9.73
C LEU A 125 -6.08 -7.17 9.53
N GLY A 126 -5.57 -7.81 8.48
CA GLY A 126 -4.21 -7.60 7.98
C GLY A 126 -4.23 -7.09 6.55
N VAL A 127 -3.58 -5.96 6.29
CA VAL A 127 -3.51 -5.34 4.96
C VAL A 127 -2.05 -5.21 4.54
N MET A 128 -1.68 -5.92 3.47
CA MET A 128 -0.36 -5.80 2.87
C MET A 128 -0.26 -4.58 1.94
N ASP A 129 0.90 -3.94 1.91
CA ASP A 129 1.18 -2.77 1.07
C ASP A 129 2.25 -3.07 0.02
N PHE A 130 1.87 -3.03 -1.26
CA PHE A 130 2.80 -3.25 -2.37
C PHE A 130 3.84 -2.13 -2.53
N GLN A 131 3.54 -0.92 -2.05
CA GLN A 131 4.45 0.22 -2.18
C GLN A 131 5.73 0.01 -1.37
N PHE A 132 5.67 -0.79 -0.31
CA PHE A 132 6.82 -1.17 0.50
C PHE A 132 7.51 -2.39 -0.11
N MET A 133 8.64 -2.18 -0.79
CA MET A 133 9.48 -3.26 -1.34
C MET A 133 8.69 -4.32 -2.14
N GLY A 134 7.68 -3.88 -2.91
CA GLY A 134 6.82 -4.78 -3.68
C GLY A 134 5.90 -5.66 -2.84
N GLY A 135 5.60 -5.27 -1.60
CA GLY A 135 4.81 -6.08 -0.66
C GLY A 135 5.51 -7.39 -0.30
N SER A 136 6.83 -7.46 -0.44
CA SER A 136 7.57 -8.70 -0.25
C SER A 136 7.47 -9.19 1.19
N MET A 137 7.17 -10.47 1.38
CA MET A 137 7.06 -11.09 2.70
C MET A 137 8.46 -11.35 3.25
N GLY A 138 8.79 -10.66 4.34
CA GLY A 138 9.97 -10.89 5.18
C GLY A 138 9.57 -11.36 6.57
N SER A 139 10.55 -11.44 7.48
CA SER A 139 10.43 -11.96 8.84
C SER A 139 9.42 -11.17 9.67
N VAL A 140 9.41 -9.84 9.56
CA VAL A 140 8.47 -8.98 10.28
C VAL A 140 7.05 -9.08 9.73
N VAL A 141 6.88 -9.14 8.40
CA VAL A 141 5.57 -9.46 7.79
C VAL A 141 5.03 -10.79 8.31
N GLY A 142 5.88 -11.83 8.35
CA GLY A 142 5.54 -13.14 8.88
C GLY A 142 5.08 -13.09 10.34
N GLU A 143 5.90 -12.47 11.19
CA GLU A 143 5.62 -12.31 12.61
C GLU A 143 4.31 -11.55 12.89
N LYS A 144 4.09 -10.40 12.23
CA LYS A 144 2.87 -9.61 12.40
C LYS A 144 1.61 -10.39 12.03
N ILE A 145 1.64 -11.11 10.91
CA ILE A 145 0.50 -11.93 10.48
C ILE A 145 0.28 -13.08 11.46
N THR A 146 1.34 -13.76 11.91
CA THR A 146 1.21 -14.83 12.90
C THR A 146 0.57 -14.33 14.20
N ARG A 147 1.04 -13.21 14.75
CA ARG A 147 0.46 -12.62 15.97
C ARG A 147 -1.00 -12.23 15.80
N LEU A 148 -1.36 -11.69 14.64
CA LEU A 148 -2.75 -11.37 14.32
C LEU A 148 -3.64 -12.62 14.33
N ILE A 149 -3.17 -13.73 13.74
CA ILE A 149 -3.93 -15.00 13.71
C ILE A 149 -4.04 -15.59 15.12
N GLU A 150 -2.97 -15.59 15.91
CA GLU A 150 -3.00 -16.07 17.30
C GLU A 150 -3.96 -15.24 18.15
N TYR A 151 -3.92 -13.92 18.00
CA TYR A 151 -4.85 -13.01 18.66
C TYR A 151 -6.30 -13.29 18.25
N ALA A 152 -6.56 -13.46 16.95
CA ALA A 152 -7.89 -13.79 16.43
C ALA A 152 -8.37 -15.16 16.95
N THR A 153 -7.48 -16.15 17.07
CA THR A 153 -7.78 -17.46 17.67
C THR A 153 -8.22 -17.31 19.12
N ASN A 154 -7.48 -16.53 19.91
CA ASN A 154 -7.72 -16.34 21.34
C ASN A 154 -9.02 -15.57 21.61
N GLN A 155 -9.27 -14.52 20.83
CA GLN A 155 -10.47 -13.68 20.95
C GLN A 155 -11.67 -14.20 20.16
N CYS A 156 -11.51 -15.34 19.46
CA CYS A 156 -12.53 -15.93 18.59
C CYS A 156 -13.09 -14.94 17.54
N LEU A 157 -12.20 -14.13 16.95
CA LEU A 157 -12.54 -13.13 15.95
C LEU A 157 -12.44 -13.69 14.52
N PRO A 158 -13.30 -13.26 13.59
CA PRO A 158 -13.12 -13.49 12.17
C PRO A 158 -11.85 -12.79 11.67
N LEU A 159 -11.14 -13.44 10.75
CA LEU A 159 -9.86 -12.97 10.23
C LEU A 159 -9.99 -12.61 8.74
N ILE A 160 -9.56 -11.40 8.39
CA ILE A 160 -9.50 -10.91 7.01
C ILE A 160 -8.05 -10.55 6.68
N LEU A 161 -7.50 -11.17 5.64
CA LEU A 161 -6.16 -10.85 5.13
C LEU A 161 -6.27 -10.32 3.69
N VAL A 162 -5.85 -9.08 3.48
CA VAL A 162 -5.69 -8.49 2.14
C VAL A 162 -4.25 -8.65 1.70
N CYS A 163 -4.07 -9.56 0.75
CA CYS A 163 -2.76 -9.92 0.23
C CYS A 163 -2.44 -9.09 -1.01
N SER A 164 -1.28 -8.43 -0.96
CA SER A 164 -0.71 -7.66 -2.05
C SER A 164 0.81 -7.84 -2.03
N SER A 165 1.30 -8.92 -2.61
CA SER A 165 2.73 -9.26 -2.57
C SER A 165 3.28 -9.64 -3.94
N GLY A 166 4.52 -9.22 -4.20
CA GLY A 166 5.34 -9.68 -5.32
C GLY A 166 6.12 -10.98 -5.05
N GLY A 167 6.05 -11.55 -3.83
CA GLY A 167 6.75 -12.77 -3.44
C GLY A 167 7.53 -12.66 -2.13
N ALA A 168 8.49 -13.56 -1.92
CA ALA A 168 9.36 -13.58 -0.74
C ALA A 168 10.48 -12.53 -0.84
N ARG A 169 10.87 -11.92 0.29
CA ARG A 169 11.94 -10.92 0.35
C ARG A 169 13.31 -11.59 0.28
N MET A 170 13.93 -11.59 -0.89
CA MET A 170 15.23 -12.26 -1.12
C MET A 170 16.37 -11.71 -0.25
N GLN A 171 16.26 -10.45 0.20
CA GLN A 171 17.21 -9.79 1.09
C GLN A 171 17.25 -10.39 2.49
N GLU A 172 16.30 -11.24 2.87
CA GLU A 172 16.35 -11.98 4.14
C GLU A 172 16.63 -13.49 3.91
N GLY A 173 16.82 -13.91 2.65
CA GLY A 173 17.16 -15.28 2.29
C GLY A 173 16.08 -16.31 2.66
N SER A 174 16.50 -17.41 3.28
CA SER A 174 15.62 -18.52 3.68
C SER A 174 14.61 -18.14 4.77
N LEU A 175 14.88 -17.08 5.55
CA LEU A 175 13.97 -16.61 6.61
C LEU A 175 12.62 -16.17 6.04
N SER A 176 12.61 -15.53 4.87
CA SER A 176 11.39 -15.14 4.16
C SER A 176 10.56 -16.35 3.71
N LEU A 177 11.21 -17.44 3.31
CA LEU A 177 10.52 -18.66 2.90
C LEU A 177 9.87 -19.36 4.10
N MET A 178 10.58 -19.41 5.24
CA MET A 178 10.07 -20.02 6.47
C MET A 178 8.82 -19.33 7.01
N GLN A 179 8.63 -18.03 6.73
CA GLN A 179 7.41 -17.31 7.16
C GLN A 179 6.14 -17.91 6.56
N MET A 180 6.20 -18.46 5.35
CA MET A 180 5.04 -19.11 4.74
C MET A 180 4.65 -20.37 5.52
N ALA A 181 5.63 -21.18 5.96
CA ALA A 181 5.38 -22.34 6.79
C ALA A 181 4.79 -21.93 8.16
N LYS A 182 5.34 -20.89 8.78
CA LYS A 182 4.88 -20.35 10.06
C LYS A 182 3.44 -19.84 10.01
N ILE A 183 3.09 -19.04 9.00
CA ILE A 183 1.71 -18.57 8.85
C ILE A 183 0.77 -19.74 8.59
N SER A 184 1.19 -20.71 7.77
CA SER A 184 0.37 -21.87 7.42
C SER A 184 0.06 -22.75 8.63
N SER A 185 1.02 -22.98 9.53
CA SER A 185 0.80 -23.78 10.74
C SER A 185 -0.23 -23.14 11.65
N VAL A 186 -0.08 -21.84 11.93
CA VAL A 186 -1.01 -21.11 12.83
C VAL A 186 -2.40 -20.95 12.19
N LEU A 187 -2.47 -20.80 10.86
CA LEU A 187 -3.75 -20.77 10.16
C LEU A 187 -4.45 -22.14 10.18
N CYS A 188 -3.69 -23.23 10.09
CA CYS A 188 -4.23 -24.58 10.23
C CYS A 188 -4.84 -24.79 11.63
N ASP A 189 -4.15 -24.33 12.66
CA ASP A 189 -4.64 -24.37 14.04
C ASP A 189 -5.90 -23.51 14.21
N TYR A 190 -5.92 -22.30 13.65
CA TYR A 190 -7.10 -21.41 13.66
C TYR A 190 -8.35 -22.08 13.06
N GLN A 191 -8.19 -22.75 11.92
CA GLN A 191 -9.30 -23.44 11.25
C GLN A 191 -9.70 -24.75 11.96
N SER A 192 -8.72 -25.53 12.42
CA SER A 192 -8.96 -26.85 13.01
C SER A 192 -9.51 -26.76 14.43
N SER A 193 -8.98 -25.86 15.26
CA SER A 193 -9.33 -25.76 16.68
C SER A 193 -10.65 -25.02 16.91
N LYS A 194 -10.88 -23.92 16.18
CA LYS A 194 -12.01 -23.01 16.44
C LYS A 194 -13.02 -22.92 15.30
N LYS A 195 -12.69 -23.40 14.09
CA LYS A 195 -13.53 -23.30 12.87
C LYS A 195 -14.04 -21.89 12.62
N LEU A 196 -13.19 -20.90 12.89
CA LEU A 196 -13.52 -19.48 12.74
C LEU A 196 -13.45 -19.06 11.27
N PHE A 197 -14.11 -17.95 10.99
CA PHE A 197 -14.27 -17.43 9.64
C PHE A 197 -13.00 -16.73 9.15
N TYR A 198 -12.44 -17.21 8.04
CA TYR A 198 -11.24 -16.67 7.41
C TYR A 198 -11.52 -16.25 5.97
N ILE A 199 -11.17 -15.02 5.61
CA ILE A 199 -11.20 -14.50 4.24
C ILE A 199 -9.79 -14.07 3.82
N SER A 200 -9.36 -14.54 2.64
CA SER A 200 -8.21 -13.99 1.94
C SER A 200 -8.64 -13.20 0.70
N ILE A 201 -8.29 -11.91 0.65
CA ILE A 201 -8.55 -11.03 -0.47
C ILE A 201 -7.26 -10.84 -1.26
N LEU A 202 -7.19 -11.42 -2.45
CA LEU A 202 -6.03 -11.29 -3.33
C LEU A 202 -6.18 -10.01 -4.18
N THR A 203 -5.23 -9.09 -4.04
CA THR A 203 -5.20 -7.84 -4.82
C THR A 203 -4.08 -7.87 -5.86
N SER A 204 -4.31 -7.28 -7.04
CA SER A 204 -3.37 -7.37 -8.15
C SER A 204 -2.17 -6.43 -7.95
N PRO A 205 -0.93 -6.95 -7.95
CA PRO A 205 0.27 -6.13 -7.91
C PRO A 205 0.62 -5.63 -9.33
N LYS A 206 0.14 -4.44 -9.71
CA LYS A 206 0.62 -3.56 -10.80
C LYS A 206 0.86 -4.10 -12.22
N LYS A 207 0.75 -5.39 -12.54
CA LYS A 207 0.71 -5.80 -13.93
C LYS A 207 -0.75 -5.80 -14.35
N PRO A 208 -1.15 -5.16 -15.48
CA PRO A 208 -2.36 -5.62 -16.15
C PRO A 208 -2.17 -7.12 -16.23
N CYS A 209 -3.17 -7.87 -15.78
CA CYS A 209 -3.19 -9.29 -16.03
C CYS A 209 -2.91 -9.39 -17.54
N LEU A 210 -1.67 -9.71 -17.93
CA LEU A 210 -1.40 -10.42 -19.16
C LEU A 210 -2.55 -11.41 -19.23
N LYS A 211 -3.22 -11.49 -20.37
CA LYS A 211 -4.22 -12.52 -20.69
C LYS A 211 -3.59 -13.90 -20.50
N VAL A 212 -3.32 -14.21 -19.25
CA VAL A 212 -2.95 -15.46 -18.65
C VAL A 212 -4.31 -16.10 -18.64
N HIS A 213 -4.54 -16.86 -19.71
CA HIS A 213 -5.72 -17.67 -19.97
C HIS A 213 -6.49 -17.95 -18.67
N LYS A 214 -7.82 -17.79 -18.70
CA LYS A 214 -8.76 -18.14 -17.61
C LYS A 214 -8.51 -19.51 -16.92
N ARG A 215 -7.61 -20.36 -17.43
CA ARG A 215 -7.09 -21.57 -16.78
C ARG A 215 -5.98 -21.36 -15.75
N LEU A 216 -5.18 -20.30 -15.81
CA LEU A 216 -3.99 -20.11 -14.96
C LEU A 216 -4.26 -19.45 -13.60
N ASN A 217 -5.40 -18.78 -13.40
CA ASN A 217 -5.85 -18.41 -12.05
C ASN A 217 -6.10 -19.65 -11.18
N LEU A 218 -6.52 -20.76 -11.79
CA LEU A 218 -6.59 -22.04 -11.11
C LEU A 218 -5.19 -22.60 -10.80
N TYR A 219 -4.15 -22.29 -11.58
CA TYR A 219 -2.78 -22.77 -11.35
C TYR A 219 -2.02 -21.95 -10.32
N TYR A 220 -2.23 -20.64 -10.21
CA TYR A 220 -1.60 -19.84 -9.16
C TYR A 220 -2.25 -20.05 -7.80
N VAL A 221 -3.59 -20.12 -7.78
CA VAL A 221 -4.33 -20.56 -6.60
C VAL A 221 -4.02 -22.02 -6.30
N ARG A 222 -3.94 -22.95 -7.28
CA ARG A 222 -3.47 -24.34 -7.05
C ARG A 222 -1.99 -24.44 -6.70
N ALA A 223 -1.09 -23.55 -7.09
CA ALA A 223 0.32 -23.67 -6.70
C ALA A 223 0.46 -23.34 -5.21
N TYR A 224 -0.17 -22.25 -4.78
CA TYR A 224 -0.28 -21.89 -3.36
C TYR A 224 -1.15 -22.89 -2.57
N TRP A 225 -2.27 -23.35 -3.14
CA TRP A 225 -3.13 -24.38 -2.52
C TRP A 225 -2.48 -25.75 -2.52
N MET A 226 -1.72 -26.20 -3.52
CA MET A 226 -1.07 -27.51 -3.54
C MET A 226 0.15 -27.55 -2.62
N GLN A 227 0.84 -26.43 -2.41
CA GLN A 227 1.85 -26.33 -1.35
C GLN A 227 1.25 -26.36 0.05
N LEU A 228 0.03 -25.83 0.23
CA LEU A 228 -0.72 -25.98 1.48
C LEU A 228 -1.37 -27.37 1.62
N TYR A 229 -1.91 -27.96 0.55
CA TYR A 229 -2.60 -29.26 0.56
C TYR A 229 -1.65 -30.43 0.84
N HIS A 230 -0.40 -30.37 0.37
CA HIS A 230 0.60 -31.41 0.64
C HIS A 230 1.25 -31.31 2.02
N VAL A 231 1.00 -30.22 2.76
CA VAL A 231 1.47 -30.04 4.15
C VAL A 231 0.32 -30.28 5.15
N ILE A 232 -0.94 -30.32 4.67
CA ILE A 232 -2.15 -30.52 5.48
C ILE A 232 -2.66 -31.98 5.42
N LEU A 233 -2.09 -32.84 4.56
CA LEU A 233 -2.28 -34.30 4.56
C LEU A 233 -0.97 -35.01 4.86
#